data_AF-A0A1S0UFU9-F1
#
_entry.id   AF-A0A1S0UFU9-F1
#
_cell.length_a   1.000
_cell.length_b   1.000
_cell.length_c   1.000
_cell.angle_alpha   90.00
_cell.angle_beta   90.00
_cell.angle_gamma   90.00
#
_symmetry.space_group_name_H-M   'P 1'
#
loop_
_entity.id
_entity.type
_entity.pdbx_description
1 polymer ?
#
loop_
_entity_poly.entity_id
_entity_poly.type
_entity_poly.pdbx_seq_one_letter_code
_entity_poly.pdbx_strand_id
1 'polypeptide(L)'
;IVTCAVLKNELEIVQQCLEKSGSPIVFCHNDLQEGNILLHNQYSINENGDFDINENEDPISPIDFEYASYNYRGFEFGNYICEHTLDYGNDKPPFYWVKQDRIPSDEQLHFLFNTYLDEIDRQKKNGNHFYPVNGLSMNRAAEIQKLSIEAQRFPAVSHLFWSIWSFFLADESLPISFDYISYGLDRIALYYEYKPRLLEYLH
;
A
#
# COMPACT_ATOMS: atom_id res chain seq x y z
N ILE A 1 9.21 -24.34 -5.81
CA ILE A 1 8.29 -24.41 -6.98
C ILE A 1 6.99 -23.76 -6.56
N VAL A 2 6.58 -22.69 -7.24
CA VAL A 2 5.29 -22.04 -6.99
C VAL A 2 4.22 -22.82 -7.75
N THR A 3 3.14 -23.20 -7.08
CA THR A 3 2.01 -23.94 -7.68
C THR A 3 0.70 -23.34 -7.22
N CYS A 4 -0.40 -23.55 -7.95
CA CYS A 4 -1.73 -23.11 -7.52
C CYS A 4 -2.12 -23.67 -6.14
N ALA A 5 -1.70 -24.90 -5.81
CA ALA A 5 -1.95 -25.50 -4.51
C ALA A 5 -1.22 -24.74 -3.38
N VAL A 6 0.03 -24.33 -3.62
CA VAL A 6 0.78 -23.50 -2.67
C VAL A 6 0.11 -22.13 -2.51
N LEU A 7 -0.21 -21.45 -3.62
CA LEU A 7 -0.85 -20.14 -3.58
C LEU A 7 -2.21 -20.18 -2.87
N LYS A 8 -2.99 -21.24 -3.09
CA LYS A 8 -4.25 -21.45 -2.37
C LYS A 8 -4.05 -21.57 -0.87
N ASN A 9 -3.10 -22.40 -0.42
CA ASN A 9 -2.82 -22.55 1.02
C ASN A 9 -2.35 -21.23 1.64
N GLU A 10 -1.53 -20.45 0.93
CA GLU A 10 -1.07 -19.14 1.41
C GLU A 10 -2.21 -18.11 1.46
N LEU A 11 -3.14 -18.15 0.51
CA LEU A 11 -4.34 -17.32 0.54
C LEU A 11 -5.23 -17.64 1.76
N GLU A 12 -5.40 -18.92 2.11
CA GLU A 12 -6.15 -19.35 3.31
C GLU A 12 -5.48 -18.83 4.59
N ILE A 13 -4.15 -18.81 4.66
CA ILE A 13 -3.40 -18.23 5.79
C ILE A 13 -3.62 -16.71 5.85
N VAL A 14 -3.54 -16.03 4.71
CA VAL A 14 -3.79 -14.58 4.63
C VAL A 14 -5.20 -14.26 5.12
N GLN A 15 -6.22 -15.00 4.68
CA GLN A 15 -7.61 -14.82 5.12
C GLN A 15 -7.74 -14.90 6.66
N GLN A 16 -7.14 -15.92 7.28
CA GLN A 16 -7.16 -16.06 8.74
C GLN A 16 -6.48 -14.88 9.46
N CYS A 17 -5.39 -14.35 8.91
CA CYS A 17 -4.70 -13.19 9.47
C CYS A 17 -5.55 -11.92 9.35
N LEU A 18 -6.19 -11.70 8.19
CA LEU A 18 -7.03 -10.54 7.92
C LEU A 18 -8.27 -10.50 8.82
N GLU A 19 -8.90 -11.65 9.07
CA GLU A 19 -10.03 -11.78 10.00
C GLU A 19 -9.67 -11.35 11.44
N LYS A 20 -8.41 -11.54 11.84
CA LYS A 20 -7.90 -11.14 13.16
C LYS A 20 -7.21 -9.77 13.17
N SER A 21 -7.04 -9.12 12.02
CA SER A 21 -6.23 -7.91 11.91
C SER A 21 -6.79 -6.73 12.71
N GLY A 22 -8.12 -6.66 12.85
CA GLY A 22 -8.81 -5.49 13.39
C GLY A 22 -8.66 -4.23 12.53
N SER A 23 -8.10 -4.35 11.32
CA SER A 23 -8.00 -3.24 10.37
C SER A 23 -9.40 -2.81 9.94
N PRO A 24 -9.73 -1.51 9.94
CA PRO A 24 -11.03 -1.04 9.51
C PRO A 24 -11.20 -1.23 8.00
N ILE A 25 -12.42 -1.59 7.59
CA ILE A 25 -12.80 -1.64 6.18
C ILE A 25 -13.21 -0.23 5.75
N VAL A 26 -12.51 0.30 4.74
CA VAL A 26 -12.69 1.65 4.21
C VAL A 26 -12.72 1.60 2.69
N PHE A 27 -13.13 2.68 2.01
CA PHE A 27 -12.94 2.76 0.57
C PHE A 27 -11.45 3.00 0.28
N CYS A 28 -10.81 2.02 -0.36
CA CYS A 28 -9.42 2.00 -0.72
C CYS A 28 -9.26 2.14 -2.23
N HIS A 29 -8.18 2.76 -2.65
CA HIS A 29 -7.73 2.81 -4.03
C HIS A 29 -7.11 1.48 -4.46
N ASN A 30 -6.43 0.80 -3.53
CA ASN A 30 -5.73 -0.50 -3.69
C ASN A 30 -4.51 -0.49 -4.63
N ASP A 31 -4.33 0.52 -5.47
CA ASP A 31 -3.19 0.63 -6.40
C ASP A 31 -2.55 2.03 -6.39
N LEU A 32 -2.23 2.59 -5.22
CA LEU A 32 -1.54 3.89 -5.10
C LEU A 32 -0.03 3.79 -5.37
N GLN A 33 0.33 3.36 -6.58
CA GLN A 33 1.69 3.49 -7.11
C GLN A 33 1.97 4.92 -7.62
N GLU A 34 3.24 5.23 -7.90
CA GLU A 34 3.67 6.57 -8.30
C GLU A 34 3.02 7.07 -9.60
N GLY A 35 2.69 6.16 -10.53
CA GLY A 35 2.00 6.51 -11.77
C GLY A 35 0.55 7.00 -11.56
N ASN A 36 -0.06 6.65 -10.42
CA ASN A 36 -1.44 6.97 -10.10
C ASN A 36 -1.59 8.21 -9.21
N ILE A 37 -0.49 8.92 -8.91
CA ILE A 37 -0.50 10.17 -8.12
C ILE A 37 0.02 11.30 -9.00
N LEU A 38 -0.88 12.18 -9.46
CA LEU A 38 -0.53 13.28 -10.35
C LEU A 38 -0.33 14.58 -9.58
N LEU A 39 0.78 15.28 -9.84
CA LEU A 39 1.00 16.66 -9.44
C LEU A 39 0.36 17.60 -10.46
N HIS A 40 -0.43 18.58 -10.00
CA HIS A 40 -1.05 19.57 -10.87
C HIS A 40 0.02 20.54 -11.42
N ASN A 41 -0.08 20.90 -12.71
CA ASN A 41 0.92 21.69 -13.44
C ASN A 41 1.31 23.05 -12.82
N GLN A 42 0.47 23.60 -11.95
CA GLN A 42 0.71 24.88 -11.26
C GLN A 42 1.65 24.74 -10.05
N TYR A 43 1.94 23.52 -9.61
CA TYR A 43 2.85 23.23 -8.51
C TYR A 43 4.17 22.65 -9.03
N SER A 44 5.23 22.88 -8.26
CA SER A 44 6.54 22.29 -8.50
C SER A 44 7.13 21.76 -7.18
N ILE A 45 7.90 20.69 -7.28
CA ILE A 45 8.59 20.07 -6.15
C ILE A 45 9.95 20.76 -6.00
N ASN A 46 10.26 21.24 -4.80
CA ASN A 46 11.55 21.82 -4.48
C ASN A 46 12.62 20.75 -4.18
N GLU A 47 13.86 21.17 -3.92
CA GLU A 47 14.98 20.26 -3.68
C GLU A 47 14.82 19.33 -2.46
N ASN A 48 13.94 19.67 -1.52
CA ASN A 48 13.65 18.88 -0.32
C ASN A 48 12.48 17.91 -0.52
N GLY A 49 11.79 17.95 -1.67
CA GLY A 49 10.61 17.13 -1.93
C GLY A 49 9.27 17.80 -1.53
N ASP A 50 9.29 19.07 -1.12
CA ASP A 50 8.08 19.81 -0.75
C ASP A 50 7.55 20.68 -1.90
N PHE A 51 6.30 21.12 -1.80
CA PHE A 51 5.69 22.11 -2.70
C PHE A 51 5.06 23.25 -1.88
N ASP A 52 5.16 24.48 -2.40
CA ASP A 52 4.56 25.65 -1.77
C ASP A 52 3.03 25.62 -1.97
N ILE A 53 2.29 25.38 -0.89
CA ILE A 53 0.82 25.34 -0.90
C ILE A 53 0.22 26.22 0.20
N ASN A 54 -0.96 26.77 -0.09
CA ASN A 54 -1.82 27.36 0.94
C ASN A 54 -2.64 26.26 1.64
N GLU A 55 -3.14 26.52 2.85
CA GLU A 55 -3.85 25.53 3.71
C GLU A 55 -5.09 24.85 3.07
N ASN A 56 -5.60 25.31 1.93
CA ASN A 56 -6.80 24.78 1.26
C ASN A 56 -6.54 24.33 -0.18
N GLU A 57 -5.28 24.13 -0.55
CA GLU A 57 -4.91 23.68 -1.88
C GLU A 57 -4.54 22.19 -1.86
N ASP A 58 -5.07 21.46 -2.84
CA ASP A 58 -4.81 20.04 -3.05
C ASP A 58 -3.92 19.88 -4.30
N PRO A 59 -2.58 19.87 -4.15
CA PRO A 59 -1.65 19.91 -5.28
C PRO A 59 -1.55 18.58 -6.03
N ILE A 60 -1.97 17.49 -5.37
CA ILE A 60 -1.91 16.14 -5.88
C ILE A 60 -3.30 15.57 -6.08
N SER A 61 -3.45 14.65 -7.03
CA SER A 61 -4.70 13.90 -7.22
C SER A 61 -4.42 12.44 -7.52
N PRO A 62 -5.03 11.51 -6.75
CA PRO A 62 -5.05 10.11 -7.13
C PRO A 62 -5.96 9.93 -8.35
N ILE A 63 -5.54 9.07 -9.28
CA ILE A 63 -6.28 8.70 -10.48
C ILE A 63 -6.29 7.17 -10.62
N ASP A 64 -7.06 6.67 -11.59
CA ASP A 64 -7.09 5.25 -11.95
C ASP A 64 -7.58 4.31 -10.83
N PHE A 65 -8.85 4.50 -10.48
CA PHE A 65 -9.56 3.71 -9.47
C PHE A 65 -9.99 2.32 -9.99
N GLU A 66 -9.28 1.72 -10.96
CA GLU A 66 -9.64 0.42 -11.56
C GLU A 66 -9.74 -0.69 -10.50
N TYR A 67 -8.84 -0.69 -9.52
CA TYR A 67 -8.80 -1.65 -8.43
C TYR A 67 -9.55 -1.19 -7.17
N ALA A 68 -10.16 -0.01 -7.18
CA ALA A 68 -10.73 0.58 -5.98
C ALA A 68 -11.92 -0.21 -5.44
N SER A 69 -11.96 -0.43 -4.14
CA SER A 69 -13.01 -1.19 -3.47
C SER A 69 -13.10 -0.83 -2.00
N TYR A 70 -14.16 -1.30 -1.32
CA TYR A 70 -14.07 -1.44 0.13
C TYR A 70 -13.04 -2.52 0.46
N ASN A 71 -12.03 -2.17 1.25
CA ASN A 71 -10.95 -3.07 1.65
C ASN A 71 -10.44 -2.69 3.04
N TYR A 72 -9.63 -3.56 3.64
CA TYR A 72 -8.88 -3.23 4.84
C TYR A 72 -7.94 -2.06 4.54
N ARG A 73 -8.04 -0.98 5.32
CA ARG A 73 -7.13 0.16 5.21
C ARG A 73 -5.66 -0.25 5.27
N GLY A 74 -5.34 -1.29 6.04
CA GLY A 74 -4.00 -1.81 6.16
C GLY A 74 -3.42 -2.26 4.83
N PHE A 75 -4.25 -2.73 3.90
CA PHE A 75 -3.82 -3.07 2.54
C PHE A 75 -3.28 -1.85 1.81
N GLU A 76 -3.94 -0.70 1.89
CA GLU A 76 -3.49 0.54 1.25
C GLU A 76 -2.10 0.96 1.78
N PHE A 77 -1.91 0.94 3.11
CA PHE A 77 -0.62 1.28 3.70
C PHE A 77 0.48 0.24 3.44
N GLY A 78 0.12 -1.03 3.46
CA GLY A 78 1.04 -2.11 3.11
C GLY A 78 1.45 -2.04 1.64
N ASN A 79 0.52 -1.71 0.74
CA ASN A 79 0.77 -1.51 -0.68
C ASN A 79 1.67 -0.29 -0.90
N TYR A 80 1.41 0.83 -0.23
CA TYR A 80 2.27 2.01 -0.23
C TYR A 80 3.74 1.68 0.12
N ILE A 81 3.97 0.86 1.15
CA ILE A 81 5.32 0.39 1.50
C ILE A 81 5.93 -0.46 0.37
N CYS A 82 5.13 -1.32 -0.28
CA CYS A 82 5.60 -2.13 -1.40
C CYS A 82 6.03 -1.25 -2.58
N GLU A 83 5.20 -0.27 -2.98
CA GLU A 83 5.46 0.61 -4.12
C GLU A 83 6.68 1.50 -3.89
N HIS A 84 6.97 1.89 -2.64
CA HIS A 84 8.24 2.58 -2.32
C HIS A 84 9.49 1.77 -2.71
N THR A 85 9.40 0.44 -2.73
CA THR A 85 10.50 -0.45 -3.08
C THR A 85 10.51 -0.86 -4.55
N LEU A 86 9.43 -0.63 -5.29
CA LEU A 86 9.30 -1.01 -6.69
C LEU A 86 9.52 0.23 -7.55
N ASP A 87 10.41 0.12 -8.53
CA ASP A 87 10.73 1.22 -9.43
C ASP A 87 10.52 0.75 -10.86
N TYR A 88 9.45 1.22 -11.49
CA TYR A 88 9.04 0.84 -12.85
C TYR A 88 9.75 1.66 -13.95
N GLY A 89 10.76 2.46 -13.60
CA GLY A 89 11.51 3.30 -14.54
C GLY A 89 12.61 2.57 -15.33
N ASN A 90 12.73 1.24 -15.20
CA ASN A 90 13.78 0.48 -15.86
C ASN A 90 13.46 0.26 -17.35
N ASP A 91 14.35 0.71 -18.23
CA ASP A 91 14.19 0.62 -19.68
C ASP A 91 14.57 -0.76 -20.26
N LYS A 92 15.05 -1.67 -19.42
CA LYS A 92 15.50 -3.02 -19.79
C LYS A 92 14.78 -4.09 -18.99
N PRO A 93 14.64 -5.32 -19.53
CA PRO A 93 14.09 -6.44 -18.77
C PRO A 93 14.74 -6.60 -17.38
N PRO A 94 13.94 -6.84 -16.32
CA PRO A 94 12.51 -7.14 -16.34
C PRO A 94 11.59 -5.90 -16.34
N PHE A 95 12.13 -4.70 -16.61
CA PHE A 95 11.42 -3.41 -16.68
C PHE A 95 10.96 -2.83 -15.34
N TYR A 96 11.49 -3.38 -14.24
CA TYR A 96 11.43 -2.77 -12.92
C TYR A 96 12.72 -3.04 -12.15
N TRP A 97 12.89 -2.38 -11.00
CA TRP A 97 13.85 -2.74 -9.95
C TRP A 97 13.14 -2.96 -8.62
N VAL A 98 13.67 -3.86 -7.81
CA VAL A 98 13.33 -3.98 -6.38
C VAL A 98 14.45 -3.32 -5.57
N LYS A 99 14.12 -2.26 -4.86
CA LYS A 99 15.03 -1.40 -4.07
C LYS A 99 14.61 -1.41 -2.61
N GLN A 100 14.97 -2.46 -1.89
CA GLN A 100 14.62 -2.61 -0.47
C GLN A 100 15.22 -1.50 0.42
N ASP A 101 16.26 -0.81 -0.04
CA ASP A 101 16.82 0.37 0.64
C ASP A 101 15.87 1.58 0.66
N ARG A 102 14.78 1.55 -0.12
CA ARG A 102 13.75 2.59 -0.16
C ARG A 102 12.54 2.34 0.74
N ILE A 103 12.55 1.25 1.53
CA ILE A 103 11.50 1.00 2.53
C ILE A 103 11.35 2.25 3.41
N PRO A 104 10.13 2.80 3.60
CA PRO A 104 9.93 3.97 4.44
C PRO A 104 10.47 3.76 5.86
N SER A 105 11.19 4.75 6.38
CA SER A 105 11.66 4.74 7.76
C SER A 105 10.51 4.87 8.76
N ASP A 106 10.75 4.50 10.02
CA ASP A 106 9.77 4.70 11.09
C ASP A 106 9.36 6.18 11.24
N GLU A 107 10.29 7.11 10.97
CA GLU A 107 10.01 8.55 10.97
C GLU A 107 9.09 8.95 9.81
N GLN A 108 9.32 8.44 8.60
CA GLN A 108 8.46 8.70 7.44
C GLN A 108 7.05 8.12 7.66
N LEU A 109 6.95 6.90 8.19
CA LEU A 109 5.66 6.29 8.54
C LEU A 109 4.96 7.06 9.66
N HIS A 110 5.70 7.50 10.68
CA HIS A 110 5.14 8.34 11.74
C HIS A 110 4.56 9.64 11.18
N PHE A 111 5.31 10.31 10.30
CA PHE A 111 4.84 11.52 9.63
C PHE A 111 3.57 11.25 8.82
N LEU A 112 3.56 10.22 7.96
CA LEU A 112 2.39 9.81 7.19
C LEU A 112 1.15 9.59 8.07
N PHE A 113 1.28 8.78 9.13
CA PHE A 113 0.15 8.45 9.98
C PHE A 113 -0.30 9.60 10.86
N ASN A 114 0.62 10.47 11.26
CA ASN A 114 0.23 11.72 11.90
C ASN A 114 -0.59 12.59 10.94
N THR A 115 -0.13 12.82 9.71
CA THR A 115 -0.87 13.61 8.72
C THR A 115 -2.24 12.99 8.39
N TYR A 116 -2.29 11.67 8.22
CA TYR A 116 -3.54 10.93 7.98
C TYR A 116 -4.57 11.14 9.10
N LEU A 117 -4.13 11.09 10.36
CA LEU A 117 -5.01 11.29 11.50
C LEU A 117 -5.38 12.79 11.70
N ASP A 118 -4.50 13.74 11.34
CA ASP A 118 -4.84 15.17 11.33
C ASP A 118 -5.97 15.47 10.34
N GLU A 119 -5.94 14.83 9.17
CA GLU A 119 -7.01 14.94 8.18
C GLU A 119 -8.34 14.39 8.70
N ILE A 120 -8.32 13.24 9.41
CA ILE A 120 -9.52 12.70 10.08
C ILE A 120 -10.07 13.70 11.11
N ASP A 121 -9.20 14.30 11.93
CA ASP A 121 -9.62 15.26 12.96
C ASP A 121 -10.17 16.56 12.33
N ARG A 122 -9.63 16.99 11.19
CA ARG A 122 -10.17 18.11 10.40
C ARG A 122 -11.57 17.80 9.86
N GLN A 123 -11.78 16.62 9.27
CA GLN A 123 -13.10 16.21 8.76
C GLN A 123 -14.16 16.16 9.88
N LYS A 124 -13.80 15.65 11.06
CA LYS A 124 -14.67 15.67 12.25
C LYS A 124 -15.08 17.08 12.67
N LYS A 125 -14.12 18.01 12.74
CA LYS A 125 -14.38 19.41 13.12
C LYS A 125 -15.30 20.11 12.12
N ASN A 126 -15.17 19.81 10.83
CA ASN A 126 -15.98 20.40 9.77
C ASN A 126 -17.41 19.83 9.68
N GLY A 127 -17.80 18.95 10.62
CA GLY A 127 -19.13 18.33 10.63
C GLY A 127 -19.33 17.32 9.49
N ASN A 128 -18.24 16.84 8.88
CA ASN A 128 -18.31 15.78 7.88
C ASN A 128 -18.54 14.47 8.63
N HIS A 129 -19.66 13.79 8.36
CA HIS A 129 -20.05 12.57 9.08
C HIS A 129 -19.52 11.28 8.42
N PHE A 130 -18.78 11.41 7.31
CA PHE A 130 -18.14 10.30 6.60
C PHE A 130 -16.64 10.30 6.88
N TYR A 131 -16.23 9.86 8.07
CA TYR A 131 -14.85 9.44 8.32
C TYR A 131 -14.83 7.94 8.61
N PRO A 132 -13.91 7.17 8.01
CA PRO A 132 -14.06 5.73 7.88
C PRO A 132 -13.61 4.93 9.13
N VAL A 133 -13.33 5.61 10.24
CA VAL A 133 -12.76 5.00 11.45
C VAL A 133 -13.51 5.44 12.69
N ASN A 134 -14.22 4.50 13.30
CA ASN A 134 -14.86 4.68 14.61
C ASN A 134 -13.89 4.25 15.74
N GLY A 135 -13.95 4.91 16.89
CA GLY A 135 -13.26 4.45 18.10
C GLY A 135 -11.75 4.68 18.14
N LEU A 136 -11.22 5.70 17.45
CA LEU A 136 -9.83 6.14 17.63
C LEU A 136 -9.57 6.44 19.11
N SER A 137 -8.42 5.98 19.63
CA SER A 137 -7.98 6.31 20.99
C SER A 137 -7.81 7.82 21.16
N MET A 138 -8.06 8.31 22.39
CA MET A 138 -7.69 9.67 22.77
C MET A 138 -6.16 9.88 22.82
N ASN A 139 -5.38 8.80 22.81
CA ASN A 139 -3.92 8.85 22.78
C ASN A 139 -3.41 8.74 21.34
N ARG A 140 -2.96 9.87 20.79
CA ARG A 140 -2.42 9.99 19.43
C ARG A 140 -1.24 9.07 19.16
N ALA A 141 -0.26 9.00 20.08
CA ALA A 141 0.92 8.18 19.90
C ALA A 141 0.55 6.68 19.81
N ALA A 142 -0.45 6.25 20.58
CA ALA A 142 -0.96 4.88 20.51
C ALA A 142 -1.66 4.58 19.18
N GLU A 143 -2.40 5.54 18.61
CA GLU A 143 -3.02 5.37 17.28
C GLU A 143 -1.98 5.30 16.17
N ILE A 144 -0.97 6.18 16.19
CA ILE A 144 0.13 6.13 15.23
C ILE A 144 0.84 4.77 15.32
N GLN A 145 1.12 4.28 16.54
CA GLN A 145 1.73 2.97 16.71
C GLN A 145 0.88 1.83 16.12
N LYS A 146 -0.45 1.87 16.31
CA LYS A 146 -1.36 0.88 15.70
C LYS A 146 -1.31 0.93 14.17
N LEU A 147 -1.34 2.12 13.58
CA LEU A 147 -1.25 2.31 12.13
C LEU A 147 0.09 1.82 11.58
N SER A 148 1.20 2.07 12.28
CA SER A 148 2.51 1.54 11.91
C SER A 148 2.56 0.02 11.95
N ILE A 149 2.03 -0.62 12.99
CA ILE A 149 1.94 -2.08 13.07
C ILE A 149 1.08 -2.64 11.94
N GLU A 150 -0.07 -2.02 11.69
CA GLU A 150 -0.97 -2.36 10.58
C GLU A 150 -0.22 -2.30 9.24
N ALA A 151 0.40 -1.16 8.92
CA ALA A 151 1.13 -0.95 7.68
C ALA A 151 2.31 -1.89 7.49
N GLN A 152 3.02 -2.27 8.57
CA GLN A 152 4.19 -3.16 8.48
C GLN A 152 3.84 -4.64 8.33
N ARG A 153 2.59 -5.05 8.64
CA ARG A 153 2.13 -6.45 8.54
C ARG A 153 1.43 -6.75 7.21
N PHE A 154 0.74 -5.77 6.64
CA PHE A 154 0.03 -5.91 5.36
C PHE A 154 0.88 -5.97 4.07
N PRO A 155 2.21 -5.68 4.01
CA PRO A 155 2.94 -5.77 2.75
C PRO A 155 2.94 -7.20 2.18
N ALA A 156 2.95 -8.22 3.05
CA ALA A 156 2.75 -9.61 2.62
C ALA A 156 1.45 -9.80 1.82
N VAL A 157 0.36 -9.17 2.25
CA VAL A 157 -0.94 -9.26 1.57
C VAL A 157 -0.87 -8.65 0.17
N SER A 158 -0.25 -7.46 0.04
CA SER A 158 -0.01 -6.81 -1.27
C SER A 158 0.90 -7.66 -2.15
N HIS A 159 2.02 -8.16 -1.64
CA HIS A 159 2.93 -9.03 -2.38
C HIS A 159 2.27 -10.31 -2.90
N LEU A 160 1.44 -10.99 -2.09
CA LEU A 160 0.70 -12.17 -2.55
C LEU A 160 -0.32 -11.81 -3.63
N PHE A 161 -1.08 -10.73 -3.44
CA PHE A 161 -2.09 -10.26 -4.40
C PHE A 161 -1.46 -9.99 -5.78
N TRP A 162 -0.43 -9.13 -5.82
CA TRP A 162 0.21 -8.74 -7.07
C TRP A 162 1.04 -9.86 -7.69
N SER A 163 1.52 -10.82 -6.89
CA SER A 163 2.13 -12.05 -7.44
C SER A 163 1.12 -12.90 -8.20
N ILE A 164 -0.05 -13.15 -7.61
CA ILE A 164 -1.12 -13.94 -8.25
C ILE A 164 -1.63 -13.22 -9.50
N TRP A 165 -1.88 -11.91 -9.41
CA TRP A 165 -2.24 -11.07 -10.56
C TRP A 165 -1.22 -11.19 -11.69
N SER A 166 0.06 -11.15 -11.36
CA SER A 166 1.12 -11.18 -12.37
C SER A 166 1.21 -12.54 -13.07
N PHE A 167 1.12 -13.65 -12.32
CA PHE A 167 1.08 -14.97 -12.94
C PHE A 167 -0.16 -15.18 -13.81
N PHE A 168 -1.29 -14.58 -13.44
CA PHE A 168 -2.50 -14.61 -14.26
C PHE A 168 -2.29 -13.86 -15.58
N LEU A 169 -1.73 -12.64 -15.54
CA LEU A 169 -1.46 -11.86 -16.75
C LEU A 169 -0.31 -12.40 -17.61
N ALA A 170 0.62 -13.16 -17.03
CA ALA A 170 1.68 -13.80 -17.81
C ALA A 170 1.17 -14.83 -18.82
N ASP A 171 -0.01 -15.42 -18.56
CA ASP A 171 -0.69 -16.33 -19.50
C ASP A 171 -1.43 -15.55 -20.60
N GLU A 172 -1.74 -14.28 -20.37
CA GLU A 172 -2.37 -13.40 -21.33
C GLU A 172 -1.33 -12.77 -22.26
N SER A 173 -1.57 -12.84 -23.58
CA SER A 173 -0.69 -12.22 -24.60
C SER A 173 -0.89 -10.70 -24.65
N LEU A 174 -0.62 -10.01 -23.54
CA LEU A 174 -0.76 -8.57 -23.45
C LEU A 174 0.29 -7.85 -24.33
N PRO A 175 -0.06 -6.71 -24.94
CA PRO A 175 0.83 -5.96 -25.81
C PRO A 175 1.94 -5.20 -25.06
N ILE A 176 1.98 -5.28 -23.74
CA ILE A 176 2.93 -4.56 -22.88
C ILE A 176 4.18 -5.42 -22.71
N SER A 177 5.35 -4.82 -22.97
CA SER A 177 6.66 -5.45 -22.79
C SER A 177 7.07 -5.48 -21.32
N PHE A 178 6.31 -6.16 -20.46
CA PHE A 178 6.62 -6.34 -19.04
C PHE A 178 6.85 -7.81 -18.72
N ASP A 179 7.87 -8.14 -17.94
CA ASP A 179 8.17 -9.54 -17.57
C ASP A 179 7.35 -9.95 -16.34
N TYR A 180 6.09 -10.30 -16.57
CA TYR A 180 5.15 -10.72 -15.53
C TYR A 180 5.62 -11.97 -14.77
N ILE A 181 6.33 -12.92 -15.41
CA ILE A 181 6.80 -14.11 -14.69
C ILE A 181 7.87 -13.71 -13.66
N SER A 182 8.86 -12.91 -14.06
CA SER A 182 9.89 -12.42 -13.14
C SER A 182 9.28 -11.58 -12.02
N TYR A 183 8.36 -10.68 -12.34
CA TYR A 183 7.66 -9.87 -11.35
C TYR A 183 6.87 -10.70 -10.35
N GLY A 184 6.07 -11.66 -10.83
CA GLY A 184 5.31 -12.55 -9.96
C GLY A 184 6.20 -13.37 -9.02
N LEU A 185 7.38 -13.80 -9.50
CA LEU A 185 8.37 -14.54 -8.71
C LEU A 185 9.06 -13.66 -7.64
N ASP A 186 9.41 -12.42 -7.97
CA ASP A 186 9.98 -11.48 -7.00
C ASP A 186 8.95 -11.10 -5.94
N ARG A 187 7.71 -10.80 -6.34
CA ARG A 187 6.61 -10.49 -5.41
C ARG A 187 6.33 -11.66 -4.47
N ILE A 188 6.31 -12.92 -4.92
CA ILE A 188 6.10 -14.05 -3.99
C ILE A 188 7.31 -14.30 -3.08
N ALA A 189 8.53 -14.01 -3.53
CA ALA A 189 9.70 -14.08 -2.65
C ALA A 189 9.56 -13.06 -1.50
N LEU A 190 9.21 -11.81 -1.82
CA LEU A 190 8.94 -10.75 -0.84
C LEU A 190 7.74 -11.10 0.07
N TYR A 191 6.70 -11.75 -0.44
CA TYR A 191 5.62 -12.28 0.40
C TYR A 191 6.17 -13.15 1.55
N TYR A 192 7.06 -14.10 1.25
CA TYR A 192 7.63 -14.97 2.26
C TYR A 192 8.57 -14.23 3.22
N GLU A 193 9.23 -13.15 2.79
CA GLU A 193 10.02 -12.28 3.68
C GLU A 193 9.14 -11.54 4.69
N TYR A 194 7.96 -11.04 4.27
CA TYR A 194 7.04 -10.31 5.13
C TYR A 194 6.05 -11.20 5.89
N LYS A 195 5.84 -12.46 5.45
CA LYS A 195 4.91 -13.42 6.05
C LYS A 195 5.05 -13.56 7.58
N PRO A 196 6.26 -13.61 8.18
CA PRO A 196 6.38 -13.70 9.64
C PRO A 196 5.68 -12.56 10.38
N ARG A 197 5.74 -11.32 9.87
CA ARG A 197 5.05 -10.17 10.46
C ARG A 197 3.54 -10.31 10.34
N LEU A 198 3.05 -10.77 9.19
CA LEU A 198 1.61 -11.01 8.99
C LEU A 198 1.06 -12.05 9.97
N LEU A 199 1.82 -13.12 10.21
CA LEU A 199 1.43 -14.21 11.13
C LEU A 199 1.31 -13.75 12.59
N GLU A 200 1.88 -12.59 12.97
CA GLU A 200 1.69 -12.02 14.30
C GLU A 200 0.23 -11.66 14.62
N TYR A 201 -0.68 -11.60 13.64
CA TYR A 201 -2.12 -11.50 13.90
C TYR A 201 -2.75 -12.77 14.45
N LEU A 202 -2.07 -13.92 14.31
CA LEU A 202 -2.55 -15.21 14.81
C LEU A 202 -2.04 -15.54 16.22
N HIS A 203 -1.11 -14.74 16.75
CA HIS A 203 -0.47 -14.92 18.05
C HIS A 203 -1.15 -14.13 19.17
#